data_AF-A0A815V9N5-F1
#
_entry.id   AF-A0A815V9N5-F1
#
_cell.length_a   1.000
_cell.length_b   1.000
_cell.length_c   1.000
_cell.angle_alpha   90.00
_cell.angle_beta   90.00
_cell.angle_gamma   90.00
#
_symmetry.space_group_name_H-M   'P 1'
#
loop_
_entity.id
_entity.type
_entity.pdbx_description
1 polymer ?
#
loop_
_entity_poly.entity_id
_entity_poly.type
_entity_poly.pdbx_seq_one_letter_code
_entity_poly.pdbx_strand_id
1 'polypeptide(L)'
;MKKWLRNQIHIICATIAFGMGIDKPDVRFVIHHSLSKSIENFYQESGRAGRDDQQSHCILFFRFGDVFRLAPMAFSDKSGNGLT
;
A
#
# COMPACT_ATOMS: atom_id res chain seq x y z
N MET A 1 1.50 12.98 9.49
CA MET A 1 0.08 12.83 9.09
C MET A 1 -0.68 14.15 8.98
N LYS A 2 -0.92 14.91 10.07
CA LYS A 2 -1.74 16.14 10.06
C LYS A 2 -1.39 17.18 8.98
N LYS A 3 -0.09 17.38 8.71
CA LYS A 3 0.37 18.30 7.65
C LYS A 3 -0.05 17.85 6.25
N TRP A 4 -0.01 16.55 5.97
CA TRP A 4 -0.45 15.98 4.69
C TRP A 4 -1.96 16.04 4.52
N LEU A 5 -2.73 15.73 5.58
CA LEU A 5 -4.18 15.90 5.57
C LEU A 5 -4.61 17.34 5.25
N ARG A 6 -3.84 18.33 5.73
CA ARG A 6 -4.04 19.76 5.45
C ARG A 6 -3.32 20.26 4.20
N ASN A 7 -2.87 19.37 3.31
CA ASN A 7 -2.20 19.71 2.04
C ASN A 7 -0.91 20.54 2.18
N GLN A 8 -0.26 20.54 3.35
CA GLN A 8 1.05 21.19 3.60
C GLN A 8 2.23 20.30 3.22
N ILE A 9 1.98 19.00 3.08
CA ILE A 9 2.92 18.00 2.55
C ILE A 9 2.18 17.28 1.43
N HIS A 10 2.82 17.09 0.29
CA HIS A 10 2.19 16.46 -0.88
C HIS A 10 2.36 14.93 -0.90
N ILE A 11 3.49 14.43 -0.40
CA ILE A 11 3.88 13.02 -0.52
C ILE A 11 4.21 12.45 0.86
N ILE A 12 3.79 11.21 1.09
CA ILE A 12 4.24 10.40 2.22
C ILE A 12 4.88 9.12 1.65
N CYS A 13 6.11 8.85 2.08
CA CYS A 13 6.74 7.54 1.90
C CYS A 13 6.47 6.70 3.14
N ALA A 14 5.90 5.52 2.96
CA ALA A 14 5.43 4.70 4.07
C ALA A 14 5.55 3.19 3.81
N THR A 15 5.54 2.42 4.90
CA THR A 15 5.34 0.97 4.91
C THR A 15 3.85 0.64 5.15
N ILE A 16 3.48 -0.64 5.08
CA ILE A 16 2.10 -1.13 5.28
C ILE A 16 1.49 -0.64 6.62
N ALA A 17 2.33 -0.45 7.65
CA ALA A 17 1.89 0.03 8.96
C ALA A 17 1.19 1.41 8.93
N PHE A 18 1.40 2.19 7.87
CA PHE A 18 0.75 3.49 7.68
C PHE A 18 -0.73 3.37 7.25
N GLY A 19 -1.20 2.18 6.88
CA GLY A 19 -2.49 2.03 6.22
C GLY A 19 -3.74 2.10 7.11
N MET A 20 -3.68 1.77 8.39
CA MET A 20 -4.91 1.69 9.19
C MET A 20 -5.45 3.09 9.53
N GLY A 21 -6.72 3.35 9.19
CA GLY A 21 -7.42 4.59 9.57
C GLY A 21 -7.12 5.84 8.73
N ILE A 22 -6.43 5.71 7.60
CA ILE A 22 -6.29 6.84 6.66
C ILE A 22 -7.52 6.93 5.77
N ASP A 23 -8.19 8.07 5.87
CA ASP A 23 -9.31 8.44 5.02
C ASP A 23 -9.17 9.87 4.49
N LYS A 24 -8.28 10.03 3.50
CA LYS A 24 -8.16 11.27 2.72
C LYS A 24 -8.81 11.01 1.36
N PRO A 25 -9.88 11.72 0.98
CA PRO A 25 -10.62 11.42 -0.24
C PRO A 25 -9.82 11.75 -1.51
N ASP A 26 -9.00 12.79 -1.44
CA ASP A 26 -8.33 13.43 -2.56
C ASP A 26 -6.89 12.92 -2.83
N VAL A 27 -6.64 11.62 -2.65
CA VAL A 27 -5.34 11.00 -2.99
C VAL A 27 -5.25 10.73 -4.50
N ARG A 28 -4.29 11.37 -5.18
CA ARG A 28 -4.13 11.27 -6.65
C ARG A 28 -3.23 10.16 -7.13
N PHE A 29 -2.29 9.73 -6.31
CA PHE A 29 -1.39 8.64 -6.65
C PHE A 29 -1.10 7.75 -5.44
N VAL A 30 -1.09 6.44 -5.69
CA VAL A 30 -0.48 5.44 -4.81
C VAL A 30 0.60 4.73 -5.61
N ILE A 31 1.84 4.86 -5.16
CA ILE A 31 3.01 4.29 -5.84
C ILE A 31 3.58 3.18 -4.98
N HIS A 32 3.57 1.96 -5.51
CA HIS A 32 4.21 0.80 -4.90
C HIS A 32 5.64 0.73 -5.42
N HIS A 33 6.60 1.08 -4.56
CA HIS A 33 8.03 0.99 -4.88
C HIS A 33 8.51 -0.47 -5.00
N SER A 34 7.82 -1.40 -4.34
CA SER A 34 8.10 -2.83 -4.34
C SER A 34 6.78 -3.61 -4.32
N LEU A 35 6.85 -4.90 -4.68
CA LEU A 35 5.67 -5.77 -4.70
C LEU A 35 5.01 -5.89 -3.32
N SER A 36 3.68 -5.80 -3.29
CA SER A 36 2.87 -6.15 -2.12
C SER A 36 2.91 -7.67 -1.89
N LYS A 37 2.77 -8.11 -0.63
CA LYS A 37 2.83 -9.54 -0.23
C LYS A 37 1.81 -10.43 -0.95
N SER A 38 0.67 -9.87 -1.32
CA SER A 38 -0.39 -10.55 -2.06
C SER A 38 -1.18 -9.55 -2.90
N ILE A 39 -2.05 -10.08 -3.76
CA ILE A 39 -2.94 -9.26 -4.58
C ILE A 39 -4.00 -8.56 -3.72
N GLU A 40 -4.47 -9.18 -2.65
CA GLU A 40 -5.42 -8.60 -1.70
C GLU A 40 -4.81 -7.40 -0.98
N ASN A 41 -3.55 -7.51 -0.55
CA ASN A 41 -2.83 -6.39 0.05
C ASN A 41 -2.66 -5.25 -0.95
N PHE A 42 -2.24 -5.57 -2.18
CA PHE A 42 -2.15 -4.58 -3.25
C PHE A 42 -3.50 -3.88 -3.49
N TYR A 43 -4.60 -4.62 -3.52
CA TYR A 43 -5.94 -4.06 -3.70
C TYR A 43 -6.32 -3.11 -2.55
N GLN A 44 -6.08 -3.51 -1.30
CA GLN A 44 -6.34 -2.67 -0.14
C GLN A 44 -5.46 -1.41 -0.09
N GLU A 45 -4.18 -1.53 -0.46
CA GLU A 45 -3.20 -0.45 -0.49
C GLU A 45 -3.52 0.56 -1.61
N SER A 46 -3.77 0.07 -2.83
CA SER A 46 -4.12 0.87 -4.00
C SER A 46 -5.49 1.54 -3.87
N GLY A 47 -6.46 0.92 -3.21
CA GLY A 47 -7.80 1.46 -2.92
C GLY A 47 -7.84 2.68 -1.99
N ARG A 48 -6.67 3.27 -1.68
CA ARG A 48 -6.56 4.58 -1.02
C ARG A 48 -6.58 5.73 -2.00
N ALA A 49 -6.29 5.48 -3.28
CA ALA A 49 -6.39 6.48 -4.33
C ALA A 49 -7.85 6.78 -4.66
N GLY A 50 -8.16 8.04 -5.00
CA GLY A 50 -9.40 8.40 -5.69
C GLY A 50 -10.70 8.09 -4.94
N ARG A 51 -10.75 8.22 -3.62
CA ARG A 51 -11.99 8.02 -2.84
C ARG A 51 -13.03 9.13 -3.02
N ASP A 52 -12.68 10.18 -3.75
CA ASP A 52 -13.56 11.23 -4.27
C ASP A 52 -14.12 10.92 -5.67
N ASP A 53 -13.92 9.69 -6.16
CA ASP A 53 -14.34 9.20 -7.48
C ASP A 53 -13.72 9.98 -8.66
N GLN A 54 -12.71 10.81 -8.40
CA GLN A 54 -11.95 11.51 -9.43
C GLN A 54 -10.81 10.64 -9.95
N GLN A 55 -10.33 10.97 -11.15
CA GLN A 55 -9.22 10.26 -11.77
C GLN A 55 -8.01 10.22 -10.83
N SER A 56 -7.48 9.02 -10.62
CA SER A 56 -6.30 8.77 -9.81
C SER A 56 -5.49 7.61 -10.38
N HIS A 57 -4.24 7.47 -9.94
CA HIS A 57 -3.31 6.48 -10.47
C HIS A 57 -2.77 5.56 -9.40
N CYS A 58 -2.78 4.26 -9.69
CA CYS A 58 -2.11 3.24 -8.90
C CYS A 58 -0.97 2.66 -9.74
N ILE A 59 0.27 2.91 -9.32
CA ILE A 59 1.47 2.56 -10.09
C ILE A 59 2.28 1.56 -9.28
N LEU A 60 2.69 0.47 -9.92
CA LEU A 60 3.56 -0.55 -9.34
C LEU A 60 4.87 -0.61 -10.12
N PHE A 61 5.99 -0.41 -9.43
CA PHE A 61 7.30 -0.66 -9.99
C PHE A 61 7.70 -2.11 -9.75
N PHE A 62 7.60 -2.91 -10.80
CA PHE A 62 8.03 -4.30 -10.78
C PHE A 62 9.56 -4.40 -10.90
N ARG A 63 10.18 -5.15 -10.00
CA ARG A 63 11.58 -5.57 -10.09
C ARG A 63 11.65 -7.05 -9.79
N PHE A 64 12.28 -7.83 -10.67
CA PHE A 64 12.39 -9.29 -10.48
C PHE A 64 13.02 -9.67 -9.13
N GLY A 65 14.00 -8.89 -8.65
CA GLY A 65 14.62 -9.07 -7.33
C GLY A 65 13.67 -8.91 -6.13
N ASP A 66 12.52 -8.24 -6.29
CA ASP A 66 11.52 -8.13 -5.23
C ASP A 66 10.86 -9.48 -4.93
N VAL A 67 10.75 -10.37 -5.92
CA VAL A 67 10.13 -11.69 -5.74
C VAL A 67 10.89 -12.50 -4.69
N PHE A 68 12.21 -12.54 -4.77
CA PHE A 68 13.04 -13.28 -3.82
C PHE A 68 13.09 -12.64 -2.44
N ARG A 69 13.01 -11.31 -2.35
CA ARG A 69 12.92 -10.59 -1.08
C ARG A 69 11.58 -10.84 -0.38
N LEU A 70 10.51 -10.87 -1.15
CA LEU A 70 9.13 -10.96 -0.65
C LEU A 70 8.72 -12.39 -0.32
N ALA A 71 9.19 -13.39 -1.10
CA ALA A 71 8.86 -14.79 -0.93
C ALA A 71 8.93 -15.25 0.54
N PRO A 72 10.07 -15.14 1.26
CA PRO A 72 10.13 -15.58 2.66
C PRO A 72 9.14 -14.83 3.56
N MET A 73 8.96 -13.52 3.35
CA MET A 73 8.04 -12.69 4.15
C MET A 73 6.56 -13.06 3.92
N ALA A 74 6.21 -13.51 2.72
CA ALA A 74 4.86 -13.95 2.37
C ALA A 74 4.55 -15.36 2.90
N PHE A 75 5.55 -16.25 2.97
CA PHE A 75 5.38 -17.59 3.53
C PHE A 75 5.28 -17.60 5.05
N SER A 76 6.01 -16.74 5.76
CA SER A 76 5.98 -16.70 7.24
C SER A 76 4.62 -16.30 7.82
N ASP A 77 3.79 -15.51 7.13
CA ASP A 77 2.45 -15.11 7.62
C ASP A 77 1.45 -16.28 7.63
N LYS A 78 1.61 -17.29 6.75
CA LYS A 78 0.66 -18.41 6.64
C LYS A 78 0.80 -19.45 7.76
N SER A 79 1.90 -19.46 8.49
CA SER A 79 2.15 -20.41 9.58
C SER A 79 1.47 -20.03 10.91
N GLY A 80 0.81 -18.86 10.97
CA GLY A 80 0.26 -18.31 12.21
C GLY A 80 -1.24 -18.48 12.45
N ASN A 81 -2.01 -19.15 11.57
CA ASN A 81 -3.48 -19.16 11.69
C ASN A 81 -4.14 -20.48 11.24
N GLY A 82 -3.66 -21.62 11.78
CA GLY A 82 -4.18 -22.95 11.41
C GLY A 82 -4.24 -24.01 12.51
N LEU A 83 -3.99 -23.65 13.78
CA LEU A 83 -4.13 -24.57 14.93
C LEU A 83 -4.52 -23.80 16.22
N THR A 84 -5.79 -23.41 16.32
CA THR A 84 -6.62 -23.36 17.55
C THR A 84 -8.07 -23.23 17.14
#